data_AF-A0A3M2RWT6-F1
#
_entry.id   AF-A0A3M2RWT6-F1
#
_cell.length_a   1.000
_cell.length_b   1.000
_cell.length_c   1.000
_cell.angle_alpha   90.00
_cell.angle_beta   90.00
_cell.angle_gamma   90.00
#
_symmetry.space_group_name_H-M   'P 1'
#
loop_
_entity.id
_entity.type
_entity.pdbx_description
1 polymer ?
#
loop_
_entity_poly.entity_id
_entity_poly.type
_entity_poly.pdbx_seq_one_letter_code
_entity_poly.pdbx_strand_id
1 'polypeptide(L)'
;MGSPPPPPAQTDTEPKYGGYSRFEIELEFVQSLANPYYLNHLASQKLLSQPAFVAYLAYLQYWSKPPYLKYLTYPGPTLRHLELLQQEIFRQQIMSPDVVQRLVEEGMKASIDWHRES
;
A
#
# COMPACT_ATOMS: atom_id res chain seq x y z
N MET A 1 -5.24 -10.74 -13.25
CA MET A 1 -6.21 -9.91 -12.50
C MET A 1 -6.96 -9.02 -13.48
N GLY A 2 -8.22 -8.69 -13.20
CA GLY A 2 -9.04 -7.83 -14.08
C GLY A 2 -8.62 -6.36 -14.03
N SER A 3 -9.28 -5.52 -14.84
CA SER A 3 -9.08 -4.07 -14.88
C SER A 3 -9.30 -3.40 -13.51
N PRO A 4 -8.64 -2.25 -13.22
CA PRO A 4 -8.86 -1.52 -11.97
C PRO A 4 -10.32 -1.07 -11.84
N PRO A 5 -10.89 -1.03 -10.63
CA PRO A 5 -12.26 -0.58 -10.42
C PRO A 5 -12.42 0.88 -10.86
N PRO A 6 -13.60 1.26 -11.37
CA PRO A 6 -13.88 2.66 -11.63
C PRO A 6 -13.90 3.46 -10.32
N PRO A 7 -13.61 4.78 -10.35
CA PRO A 7 -13.71 5.63 -9.18
C PRO A 7 -15.14 5.62 -8.59
N PRO A 8 -15.31 5.88 -7.27
CA PRO A 8 -16.58 5.73 -6.56
C PRO A 8 -17.74 6.58 -7.12
N ALA A 9 -17.45 7.58 -7.94
CA ALA A 9 -18.45 8.38 -8.64
C ALA A 9 -19.22 7.62 -9.75
N GLN A 10 -18.89 6.35 -10.03
CA GLN A 10 -19.36 5.67 -11.25
C GLN A 10 -20.19 4.39 -11.04
N THR A 11 -20.42 3.87 -9.83
CA THR A 11 -21.02 2.52 -9.70
C THR A 11 -21.90 2.31 -8.45
N ASP A 12 -23.22 2.46 -8.60
CA ASP A 12 -24.23 1.93 -7.66
C ASP A 12 -24.48 0.42 -7.83
N THR A 13 -23.92 -0.20 -8.87
CA THR A 13 -24.17 -1.60 -9.26
C THR A 13 -23.09 -2.60 -8.82
N GLU A 14 -22.04 -2.16 -8.13
CA GLU A 14 -20.97 -3.05 -7.68
C GLU A 14 -21.40 -3.87 -6.44
N PRO A 15 -21.07 -5.18 -6.37
CA PRO A 15 -21.27 -5.97 -5.16
C PRO A 15 -20.53 -5.36 -3.97
N LYS A 16 -21.26 -5.09 -2.88
CA LYS A 16 -20.69 -4.58 -1.63
C LYS A 16 -20.30 -5.74 -0.72
N TYR A 17 -19.10 -5.66 -0.16
CA TYR A 17 -18.59 -6.63 0.82
C TYR A 17 -18.60 -5.97 2.19
N GLY A 18 -19.47 -6.43 3.09
CA GLY A 18 -19.62 -5.82 4.41
C GLY A 18 -20.08 -4.36 4.38
N GLY A 19 -20.73 -3.93 3.28
CA GLY A 19 -21.17 -2.54 3.07
C GLY A 19 -20.19 -1.68 2.27
N TYR A 20 -18.99 -2.16 1.98
CA TYR A 20 -17.96 -1.42 1.25
C TYR A 20 -17.80 -1.93 -0.19
N SER A 21 -17.53 -1.00 -1.10
CA SER A 21 -17.11 -1.29 -2.47
C SER A 21 -15.71 -1.90 -2.50
N ARG A 22 -15.37 -2.57 -3.61
CA ARG A 22 -14.00 -3.06 -3.82
C ARG A 22 -12.99 -1.91 -3.78
N PHE A 23 -13.36 -0.76 -4.35
CA PHE A 23 -12.53 0.45 -4.34
C PHE A 23 -12.16 0.88 -2.92
N GLU A 24 -13.14 0.96 -2.01
CA GLU A 24 -12.91 1.37 -0.62
C GLU A 24 -12.01 0.38 0.12
N ILE A 25 -12.24 -0.92 -0.08
CA ILE A 25 -11.42 -1.98 0.51
C ILE A 25 -9.98 -1.92 -0.01
N GLU A 26 -9.79 -1.77 -1.33
CA GLU A 26 -8.46 -1.62 -1.93
C GLU A 26 -7.77 -0.34 -1.46
N LEU A 27 -8.50 0.75 -1.29
CA LEU A 27 -7.99 2.02 -0.81
C LEU A 27 -7.50 1.94 0.64
N GLU A 28 -8.30 1.39 1.54
CA GLU A 28 -7.90 1.19 2.95
C GLU A 28 -6.69 0.26 3.04
N PHE A 29 -6.71 -0.84 2.29
CA PHE A 29 -5.58 -1.77 2.25
C PHE A 29 -4.30 -1.08 1.76
N VAL A 30 -4.36 -0.33 0.66
CA VAL A 30 -3.18 0.36 0.12
C VAL A 30 -2.66 1.38 1.11
N GLN A 31 -3.53 2.18 1.74
CA GLN A 31 -3.11 3.14 2.76
C GLN A 31 -2.48 2.47 3.99
N SER A 32 -2.93 1.26 4.36
CA SER A 32 -2.32 0.51 5.46
C SER A 32 -0.86 0.11 5.19
N LEU A 33 -0.46 0.00 3.91
CA LEU A 33 0.94 -0.28 3.52
C LEU A 33 1.90 0.86 3.88
N ALA A 34 1.40 2.06 4.19
CA ALA A 34 2.22 3.14 4.72
C ALA A 34 2.86 2.79 6.07
N ASN A 35 2.29 1.85 6.84
CA ASN A 35 2.79 1.45 8.15
C ASN A 35 3.82 0.31 8.04
N PRO A 36 5.11 0.52 8.37
CA PRO A 36 6.14 -0.52 8.32
C PRO A 36 5.83 -1.74 9.19
N TYR A 37 5.16 -1.56 10.34
CA TYR A 37 4.76 -2.67 11.20
C TYR A 37 3.72 -3.58 10.53
N TYR A 38 2.84 -3.00 9.71
CA TYR A 38 1.89 -3.79 8.93
C TYR A 38 2.60 -4.61 7.85
N LEU A 39 3.63 -4.06 7.20
CA LEU A 39 4.44 -4.81 6.24
C LEU A 39 5.16 -5.99 6.90
N ASN A 40 5.71 -5.79 8.10
CA ASN A 40 6.32 -6.86 8.89
C ASN A 40 5.29 -7.92 9.27
N HIS A 41 4.08 -7.52 9.66
CA HIS A 41 2.99 -8.44 9.92
C HIS A 41 2.67 -9.30 8.70
N LEU A 42 2.48 -8.70 7.51
CA LEU A 42 2.26 -9.43 6.26
C LEU A 42 3.40 -10.43 5.94
N ALA A 43 4.64 -10.04 6.22
CA ALA A 43 5.81 -10.89 6.04
C ALA A 43 5.80 -12.09 7.02
N SER A 44 5.49 -11.85 8.30
CA SER A 44 5.39 -12.91 9.32
C SER A 44 4.30 -13.95 9.01
N GLN A 45 3.21 -13.51 8.36
CA GLN A 45 2.13 -14.39 7.89
C GLN A 45 2.49 -15.13 6.60
N LYS A 46 3.71 -14.96 6.07
CA LYS A 46 4.16 -15.55 4.80
C LYS A 46 3.26 -15.18 3.63
N LEU A 47 2.58 -14.02 3.68
CA LEU A 47 1.77 -13.53 2.55
C LEU A 47 2.68 -12.97 1.46
N LEU A 48 3.76 -12.29 1.84
CA LEU A 48 4.73 -11.69 0.91
C LEU A 48 5.55 -12.71 0.09
N SER A 49 5.50 -13.99 0.43
CA SER A 49 6.11 -15.07 -0.37
C SER A 49 5.12 -15.73 -1.33
N GLN A 50 3.82 -15.45 -1.22
CA GLN A 50 2.80 -16.07 -2.08
C GLN A 50 2.74 -15.36 -3.44
N PRO A 51 2.94 -16.07 -4.57
CA PRO A 51 2.93 -15.45 -5.89
C PRO A 51 1.63 -14.72 -6.22
N ALA A 52 0.49 -15.26 -5.77
CA ALA A 52 -0.82 -14.62 -5.95
C ALA A 52 -0.91 -13.26 -5.23
N PHE A 53 -0.35 -13.16 -4.02
CA PHE A 53 -0.35 -11.92 -3.25
C PHE A 53 0.63 -10.90 -3.84
N VAL A 54 1.81 -11.34 -4.29
CA VAL A 54 2.77 -10.47 -5.00
C VAL A 54 2.15 -9.91 -6.28
N ALA A 55 1.44 -10.74 -7.05
CA ALA A 55 0.71 -10.28 -8.23
C ALA A 55 -0.41 -9.27 -7.88
N TYR A 56 -1.05 -9.42 -6.72
CA TYR A 56 -2.02 -8.46 -6.23
C TYR A 56 -1.38 -7.11 -5.86
N LEU A 57 -0.23 -7.12 -5.17
CA LEU A 57 0.54 -5.90 -4.89
C LEU A 57 0.99 -5.20 -6.18
N ALA A 58 1.42 -5.97 -7.19
CA ALA A 58 1.75 -5.43 -8.51
C ALA A 58 0.53 -4.78 -9.17
N TYR A 59 -0.64 -5.42 -9.08
CA TYR A 59 -1.90 -4.86 -9.57
C TYR A 59 -2.22 -3.52 -8.89
N LEU A 60 -2.08 -3.42 -7.56
CA LEU A 60 -2.36 -2.21 -6.79
C LEU A 60 -1.47 -1.00 -7.15
N GLN A 61 -0.41 -1.16 -7.95
CA GLN A 61 0.37 -0.01 -8.42
C GLN A 61 -0.43 0.99 -9.25
N TYR A 62 -1.63 0.63 -9.74
CA TYR A 62 -2.50 1.60 -10.41
C TYR A 62 -2.85 2.82 -9.53
N TRP A 63 -2.79 2.69 -8.19
CA TRP A 63 -3.02 3.80 -7.25
C TRP A 63 -2.01 4.96 -7.42
N SER A 64 -0.85 4.71 -8.02
CA SER A 64 0.14 5.75 -8.36
C SER A 64 -0.28 6.64 -9.53
N LYS A 65 -1.31 6.26 -10.29
CA LYS A 65 -1.73 6.95 -11.52
C LYS A 65 -2.99 7.79 -11.28
N PRO A 66 -3.16 8.93 -11.98
CA PRO A 66 -4.46 9.57 -12.09
C PRO A 66 -5.50 8.60 -12.70
N PRO A 67 -6.80 8.66 -12.31
CA PRO A 67 -7.42 9.59 -11.34
C PRO A 67 -7.36 9.11 -9.87
N TYR A 68 -6.64 8.03 -9.57
CA TYR A 68 -6.67 7.32 -8.28
C TYR A 68 -5.79 7.96 -7.21
N LEU A 69 -4.64 8.52 -7.61
CA LEU A 69 -3.64 9.09 -6.71
C LEU A 69 -4.24 10.08 -5.68
N LYS A 70 -5.23 10.89 -6.09
CA LYS A 70 -5.86 11.92 -5.25
C LYS A 70 -6.61 11.38 -4.03
N TYR A 71 -6.91 10.08 -3.99
CA TYR A 71 -7.63 9.45 -2.89
C TYR A 71 -6.71 8.96 -1.77
N LEU A 72 -5.38 8.93 -1.99
CA LEU A 72 -4.42 8.54 -0.96
C LEU A 72 -4.17 9.70 0.00
N THR A 73 -4.34 9.46 1.31
CA THR A 73 -4.05 10.47 2.34
C THR A 73 -2.55 10.74 2.45
N TYR A 74 -1.72 9.69 2.36
CA TYR A 74 -0.26 9.76 2.48
C TYR A 74 0.41 9.06 1.29
N PRO A 75 0.39 9.66 0.08
CA PRO A 75 0.83 9.01 -1.14
C PRO A 75 2.32 8.63 -1.10
N GLY A 76 3.19 9.47 -0.50
CA GLY A 76 4.63 9.22 -0.46
C GLY A 76 5.01 7.89 0.19
N PRO A 77 4.80 7.70 1.50
CA PRO A 77 5.14 6.44 2.18
C PRO A 77 4.40 5.23 1.61
N THR A 78 3.11 5.40 1.29
CA THR A 78 2.27 4.33 0.72
C THR A 78 2.85 3.78 -0.58
N LEU A 79 3.10 4.66 -1.56
CA LEU A 79 3.58 4.26 -2.87
C LEU A 79 5.02 3.76 -2.82
N ARG A 80 5.87 4.39 -1.99
CA ARG A 80 7.25 3.92 -1.79
C ARG A 80 7.29 2.50 -1.24
N HIS A 81 6.49 2.19 -0.22
CA HIS A 81 6.43 0.83 0.31
C HIS A 81 5.85 -0.16 -0.71
N LEU A 82 4.82 0.23 -1.46
CA LEU A 82 4.24 -0.60 -2.51
C LEU A 82 5.26 -0.95 -3.62
N GLU A 83 6.13 -0.01 -3.97
CA GLU A 83 7.24 -0.21 -4.88
C GLU A 83 8.31 -1.15 -4.29
N LEU A 84 8.74 -0.91 -3.04
CA LEU A 84 9.71 -1.77 -2.35
C LEU A 84 9.22 -3.21 -2.25
N LEU A 85 7.92 -3.43 -2.00
CA LEU A 85 7.33 -4.77 -1.92
C LEU A 85 7.41 -5.56 -3.24
N GLN A 86 7.66 -4.92 -4.38
CA GLN A 86 7.93 -5.66 -5.62
C GLN A 86 9.28 -6.35 -5.62
N GLN A 87 10.23 -5.83 -4.84
CA GLN A 87 11.56 -6.38 -4.72
C GLN A 87 11.52 -7.59 -3.79
N GLU A 88 11.87 -8.77 -4.31
CA GLU A 88 11.86 -10.01 -3.51
C GLU A 88 12.78 -9.92 -2.29
N ILE A 89 13.95 -9.31 -2.47
CA ILE A 89 14.92 -9.09 -1.40
C ILE A 89 14.28 -8.30 -0.26
N PHE A 90 13.55 -7.23 -0.57
CA PHE A 90 12.88 -6.41 0.45
C PHE A 90 11.79 -7.19 1.19
N ARG A 91 11.00 -8.01 0.47
CA ARG A 91 9.96 -8.87 1.09
C ARG A 91 10.54 -9.85 2.12
N GLN A 92 11.77 -10.28 1.93
CA GLN A 92 12.48 -11.12 2.91
C GLN A 92 13.05 -10.27 4.05
N GLN A 93 13.66 -9.13 3.74
CA GLN A 93 14.32 -8.24 4.71
C GLN A 93 13.35 -7.60 5.70
N ILE A 94 12.14 -7.25 5.28
CA ILE A 94 11.15 -6.58 6.13
C ILE A 94 10.67 -7.43 7.32
N MET A 95 10.99 -8.73 7.36
CA MET A 95 10.83 -9.57 8.55
C MET A 95 11.72 -9.13 9.71
N SER A 96 12.85 -8.48 9.44
CA SER A 96 13.78 -8.00 10.45
C SER A 96 13.24 -6.75 11.17
N PRO A 97 13.21 -6.73 12.51
CA PRO A 97 12.85 -5.54 13.30
C PRO A 97 13.73 -4.32 12.96
N ASP A 98 15.00 -4.52 12.62
CA ASP A 98 15.91 -3.43 12.28
C ASP A 98 15.49 -2.71 11.00
N VAL A 99 14.98 -3.46 10.01
CA VAL A 99 14.49 -2.90 8.74
C VAL A 99 13.20 -2.11 8.97
N VAL A 100 12.31 -2.63 9.83
CA VAL A 100 11.09 -1.93 10.24
C VAL A 100 11.43 -0.60 10.91
N GLN A 101 12.33 -0.63 11.88
CA GLN A 101 12.74 0.56 12.62
C GLN A 101 13.35 1.63 11.70
N ARG A 102 14.20 1.21 10.75
CA ARG A 102 14.76 2.13 9.74
C ARG A 102 13.68 2.79 8.89
N LEU A 103 12.67 2.05 8.43
CA LEU A 103 11.56 2.62 7.65
C LEU A 103 10.72 3.59 8.47
N VAL A 104 10.50 3.30 9.76
CA VAL A 104 9.80 4.21 10.68
C VAL A 104 10.58 5.52 10.83
N GLU A 105 11.90 5.44 11.04
CA GLU A 105 12.77 6.62 11.13
C GLU A 105 12.82 7.43 9.84
N GLU A 106 12.92 6.77 8.68
CA GLU A 106 12.86 7.43 7.37
C GLU A 106 11.51 8.12 7.14
N GLY A 107 10.41 7.48 7.53
CA GLY A 107 9.07 8.06 7.46
C GLY A 107 8.91 9.30 8.35
N MET A 108 9.42 9.26 9.59
CA MET A 108 9.42 10.42 10.50
C MET A 108 10.27 11.57 9.99
N LYS A 109 11.44 11.30 9.41
CA LYS A 109 12.27 12.35 8.81
C LYS A 109 11.58 13.03 7.63
N ALA A 110 11.01 12.23 6.72
CA ALA A 110 10.31 12.75 5.55
C ALA A 110 9.09 13.60 5.91
N SER A 111 8.34 13.26 6.97
CA SER A 111 7.21 14.09 7.43
C SER A 111 7.66 15.40 8.06
N ILE A 112 8.77 15.40 8.83
CA ILE A 112 9.35 16.62 9.41
C ILE A 112 9.84 17.57 8.32
N ASP A 113 10.56 17.07 7.33
CA ASP A 113 11.08 17.90 6.24
C ASP A 113 9.94 18.56 5.45
N TRP A 114 8.85 17.83 5.21
CA TRP A 114 7.66 18.36 4.53
C TRP A 114 6.97 19.50 5.30
N HIS A 115 6.90 19.40 6.63
CA HIS A 115 6.37 20.47 7.48
C HIS A 115 7.30 21.69 7.61
N ARG A 116 8.60 21.53 7.36
CA ARG A 116 9.57 22.63 7.38
C ARG A 116 9.57 23.43 6.06
N GLU A 117 9.14 22.80 4.97
CA GLU A 117 9.09 23.38 3.62
C GLU A 117 7.71 23.91 3.21
N SER A 118 6.68 23.72 4.05
CA SER A 118 5.31 24.22 3.84
C SER A 118 5.02 25.54 4.57
#